data_AF-A0A370TXG7-F1
#
_entry.id   AF-A0A370TXG7-F1
#
_cell.length_a   1.000
_cell.length_b   1.000
_cell.length_c   1.000
_cell.angle_alpha   90.00
_cell.angle_beta   90.00
_cell.angle_gamma   90.00
#
_symmetry.space_group_name_H-M   'P 1'
#
loop_
_entity.id
_entity.type
_entity.pdbx_description
1 polymer ?
#
loop_
_entity_poly.entity_id
_entity_poly.type
_entity_poly.pdbx_seq_one_letter_code
_entity_poly.pdbx_strand_id
1 'polypeptide(L)'
;MASIGKLQGALGIVSNENTLALGNLDFDFSRFIAQVPVEFRGLGAVSIQRRADAEGGTYHQTARRLGALFEQVLPSTPRLVRAYGQRYSDISQMPDINPNGSKRYGTFEQQTPDKGTSVWDEIVNRRKAMIKAENSGVESQNWSTLMASQQTISRKELAAWLRRADEATNKEQMRLMLIIKNVSMSVNNISDTYDSVMQAWRISLSAMEKIINGMPQMAQNGAMLLALSAWHIYPDLNILREASKLVSLEDKLVASGGTITIRSRNE
;
A
#
# COMPACT_ATOMS: atom_id res chain seq x y z
N MET A 1 -13.13 7.81 10.75
CA MET A 1 -12.43 8.54 11.83
C MET A 1 -12.97 8.20 13.23
N ALA A 2 -13.15 6.92 13.59
CA ALA A 2 -13.59 6.53 14.94
C ALA A 2 -12.58 5.64 15.69
N SER A 3 -11.66 4.98 14.98
CA SER A 3 -10.62 4.13 15.57
C SER A 3 -9.43 4.92 16.14
N ILE A 4 -9.20 6.15 15.66
CA ILE A 4 -8.17 7.08 16.16
C ILE A 4 -8.48 7.52 17.60
N GLY A 5 -9.77 7.70 17.93
CA GLY A 5 -10.20 8.09 19.28
C GLY A 5 -9.98 7.00 20.34
N LYS A 6 -10.02 5.71 19.95
CA LYS A 6 -9.72 4.59 20.87
C LYS A 6 -8.21 4.42 21.09
N LEU A 7 -7.39 4.69 20.07
CA LEU A 7 -5.93 4.77 20.22
C LEU A 7 -5.53 5.94 21.13
N GLN A 8 -6.11 7.13 20.96
CA GLN A 8 -5.90 8.27 21.87
C GLN A 8 -6.37 7.98 23.31
N GLY A 9 -7.49 7.28 23.49
CA GLY A 9 -7.99 6.89 24.81
C GLY A 9 -7.09 5.90 25.55
N ALA A 10 -6.48 4.94 24.84
CA ALA A 10 -5.50 4.02 25.41
C ALA A 10 -4.14 4.70 25.67
N LEU A 11 -3.73 5.63 24.80
CA LEU A 11 -2.50 6.43 24.97
C LEU A 11 -2.63 7.46 26.11
N GLY A 12 -3.83 7.97 26.39
CA GLY A 12 -4.11 8.87 27.51
C GLY A 12 -4.07 8.21 28.90
N ILE A 13 -4.16 6.87 28.95
CA ILE A 13 -3.96 6.11 30.21
C ILE A 13 -2.45 5.92 30.49
N VAL A 14 -1.58 6.10 29.49
CA VAL A 14 -0.13 5.85 29.54
C VAL A 14 0.68 7.10 29.94
N SER A 15 0.09 8.30 29.93
CA SER A 15 0.77 9.56 30.24
C SER A 15 1.03 9.82 31.73
N ASN A 16 0.92 8.81 32.61
CA ASN A 16 1.15 8.97 34.04
C ASN A 16 2.44 8.23 34.48
N GLU A 17 3.53 8.99 34.55
CA GLU A 17 4.79 8.88 35.34
C GLU A 17 5.49 7.53 35.60
N ASN A 18 5.00 6.38 35.14
CA ASN A 18 5.62 5.08 35.36
C ASN A 18 6.41 4.59 34.13
N THR A 19 7.36 5.42 33.68
CA THR A 19 8.15 5.23 32.44
C THR A 19 9.14 4.05 32.48
N LEU A 20 9.43 3.47 33.66
CA LEU A 20 10.38 2.36 33.79
C LEU A 20 9.73 0.98 34.02
N ALA A 21 8.44 0.92 34.36
CA ALA A 21 7.72 -0.35 34.55
C ALA A 21 7.13 -0.92 33.24
N LEU A 22 7.16 -0.15 32.15
CA LEU A 22 6.49 -0.47 30.88
C LEU A 22 7.40 -1.12 29.84
N GLY A 23 8.68 -1.38 30.15
CA GLY A 23 9.59 -2.16 29.30
C GLY A 23 9.12 -3.60 29.02
N ASN A 24 8.06 -4.05 29.72
CA ASN A 24 7.43 -5.36 29.59
C ASN A 24 5.97 -5.32 29.07
N LEU A 25 5.45 -4.19 28.57
CA LEU A 25 4.18 -4.22 27.86
C LEU A 25 4.38 -4.77 26.45
N ASP A 26 4.10 -6.06 26.32
CA ASP A 26 3.99 -6.84 25.10
C ASP A 26 2.83 -6.31 24.21
N PHE A 27 3.03 -5.11 23.64
CA PHE A 27 2.08 -4.48 22.73
C PHE A 27 2.20 -5.15 21.36
N ASP A 28 1.25 -6.02 21.05
CA ASP A 28 1.16 -6.72 19.77
C ASP A 28 0.03 -6.13 18.93
N PHE A 29 0.38 -5.64 17.73
CA PHE A 29 -0.60 -5.10 16.77
C PHE A 29 -1.57 -6.19 16.28
N SER A 30 -1.28 -7.47 16.54
CA SER A 30 -2.20 -8.59 16.31
C SER A 30 -3.46 -8.53 17.19
N ARG A 31 -3.36 -8.00 18.42
CA ARG A 31 -4.40 -8.08 19.46
C ARG A 31 -5.49 -7.01 19.32
N PHE A 32 -5.29 -5.99 18.48
CA PHE A 32 -6.27 -4.93 18.28
C PHE A 32 -7.14 -5.20 17.04
N ILE A 33 -8.37 -5.66 17.25
CA ILE A 33 -9.37 -5.82 16.19
C ILE A 33 -9.84 -4.42 15.78
N ALA A 34 -9.29 -3.89 14.69
CA ALA A 34 -9.72 -2.62 14.13
C ALA A 34 -11.12 -2.78 13.51
N GLN A 35 -12.03 -1.84 13.79
CA GLN A 35 -13.31 -1.79 13.08
C GLN A 35 -13.06 -1.57 11.59
N VAL A 36 -13.68 -2.39 10.74
CA VAL A 36 -13.59 -2.26 9.28
C VAL A 36 -14.01 -0.84 8.88
N PRO A 37 -13.13 -0.03 8.25
CA PRO A 37 -13.49 1.30 7.81
C PRO A 37 -14.70 1.23 6.86
N VAL A 38 -15.50 2.30 6.83
CA VAL A 38 -16.79 2.29 6.11
C VAL A 38 -16.63 1.99 4.61
N GLU A 39 -15.47 2.34 4.06
CA GLU A 39 -15.03 2.12 2.69
C GLU A 39 -14.81 0.63 2.37
N PHE A 40 -14.56 -0.20 3.37
CA PHE A 40 -14.32 -1.64 3.25
C PHE A 40 -15.52 -2.47 3.71
N ARG A 41 -16.67 -1.84 4.01
CA ARG A 41 -17.84 -2.55 4.55
C ARG A 41 -18.40 -3.61 3.60
N GLY A 42 -18.18 -3.46 2.28
CA GLY A 42 -18.53 -4.49 1.29
C GLY A 42 -17.77 -5.80 1.49
N LEU A 43 -16.61 -5.77 2.16
CA LEU A 43 -15.88 -6.98 2.60
C LEU A 43 -16.51 -7.65 3.84
N GLY A 44 -17.63 -7.14 4.37
CA GLY A 44 -18.33 -7.75 5.50
C GLY A 44 -19.20 -8.96 5.14
N ALA A 45 -19.58 -9.11 3.86
CA ALA A 45 -20.34 -10.25 3.35
C ALA A 45 -19.43 -11.42 2.96
N VAL A 46 -18.49 -11.75 3.84
CA VAL A 46 -17.44 -12.74 3.58
C VAL A 46 -17.58 -13.86 4.61
N SER A 47 -17.27 -15.10 4.22
CA SER A 47 -17.42 -16.28 5.09
C SER A 47 -16.73 -16.09 6.45
N ILE A 48 -17.27 -16.75 7.49
CA ILE A 48 -16.74 -16.69 8.86
C ILE A 48 -15.22 -16.92 8.89
N GLN A 49 -14.74 -17.87 8.09
CA GLN A 49 -13.31 -18.19 7.97
C GLN A 49 -12.49 -17.01 7.44
N ARG A 50 -12.94 -16.38 6.35
CA ARG A 50 -12.23 -15.25 5.74
C ARG A 50 -12.30 -14.00 6.61
N ARG A 51 -13.38 -13.83 7.37
CA ARG A 51 -13.46 -12.76 8.38
C ARG A 51 -12.45 -13.01 9.50
N ALA A 52 -12.35 -14.23 10.01
CA ALA A 52 -11.34 -14.60 11.00
C ALA A 52 -9.91 -14.41 10.45
N ASP A 53 -9.66 -14.80 9.21
CA ASP A 53 -8.38 -14.57 8.53
C ASP A 53 -8.10 -13.07 8.32
N ALA A 54 -9.12 -12.25 8.05
CA ALA A 54 -9.00 -10.80 7.91
C ALA A 54 -8.74 -10.07 9.24
N GLU A 55 -9.36 -10.53 10.31
CA GLU A 55 -9.27 -9.92 11.65
C GLU A 55 -8.00 -10.38 12.39
N GLY A 56 -7.59 -11.63 12.22
CA GLY A 56 -6.53 -12.26 13.01
C GLY A 56 -5.47 -13.00 12.20
N GLY A 57 -5.60 -13.14 10.88
CA GLY A 57 -4.66 -13.90 10.06
C GLY A 57 -3.27 -13.26 10.00
N THR A 58 -2.24 -14.11 9.87
CA THR A 58 -0.83 -13.70 9.89
C THR A 58 -0.51 -12.62 8.87
N TYR A 59 -1.04 -12.72 7.64
CA TYR A 59 -0.86 -11.72 6.59
C TYR A 59 -1.41 -10.33 6.98
N HIS A 60 -2.56 -10.28 7.64
CA HIS A 60 -3.17 -9.03 8.11
C HIS A 60 -2.42 -8.44 9.30
N GLN A 61 -1.88 -9.30 10.17
CA GLN A 61 -0.96 -8.85 11.23
C GLN A 61 0.31 -8.24 10.61
N THR A 62 0.95 -8.91 9.65
CA THR A 62 2.12 -8.38 8.93
C THR A 62 1.81 -7.04 8.25
N ALA A 63 0.69 -6.93 7.54
CA ALA A 63 0.28 -5.69 6.89
C ALA A 63 0.09 -4.53 7.89
N ARG A 64 -0.55 -4.79 9.06
CA ARG A 64 -0.71 -3.78 10.12
C ARG A 64 0.63 -3.32 10.69
N ARG A 65 1.54 -4.26 10.97
CA ARG A 65 2.89 -3.96 11.46
C ARG A 65 3.67 -3.10 10.48
N LEU A 66 3.63 -3.45 9.18
CA LEU A 66 4.24 -2.64 8.13
C LEU A 66 3.59 -1.25 8.03
N GLY A 67 2.27 -1.16 8.09
CA GLY A 67 1.54 0.11 8.11
C GLY A 67 2.04 1.03 9.23
N ALA A 68 2.05 0.55 10.48
CA ALA A 68 2.51 1.33 11.62
C ALA A 68 4.01 1.72 11.54
N LEU A 69 4.85 0.87 10.94
CA LEU A 69 6.28 1.12 10.78
C LEU A 69 6.59 2.26 9.80
N PHE A 70 5.79 2.38 8.74
CA PHE A 70 6.02 3.34 7.65
C PHE A 70 5.06 4.56 7.68
N GLU A 71 4.00 4.55 8.49
CA GLU A 71 2.96 5.60 8.52
C GLU A 71 3.53 7.03 8.56
N GLN A 72 4.50 7.30 9.43
CA GLN A 72 5.07 8.64 9.59
C GLN A 72 5.87 9.16 8.38
N VAL A 73 6.36 8.26 7.54
CA VAL A 73 7.26 8.60 6.44
C VAL A 73 6.54 8.61 5.09
N LEU A 74 5.23 8.37 5.08
CA LEU A 74 4.38 8.36 3.89
C LEU A 74 3.47 9.60 3.87
N PRO A 75 3.12 10.12 2.67
CA PRO A 75 2.18 11.23 2.56
C PRO A 75 0.77 10.80 2.97
N SER A 76 0.00 11.74 3.53
CA SER A 76 -1.42 11.53 3.81
C SER A 76 -2.20 11.40 2.50
N THR A 77 -2.89 10.28 2.32
CA THR A 77 -3.64 9.94 1.10
C THR A 77 -5.04 9.41 1.40
N PRO A 78 -5.88 10.19 2.10
CA PRO A 78 -7.16 9.69 2.62
C PRO A 78 -8.15 9.33 1.50
N ARG A 79 -8.11 9.99 0.35
CA ARG A 79 -9.03 9.70 -0.75
C ARG A 79 -8.57 8.50 -1.56
N LEU A 80 -7.26 8.29 -1.69
CA LEU A 80 -6.70 7.05 -2.24
C LEU A 80 -7.08 5.84 -1.39
N VAL A 81 -6.91 5.91 -0.06
CA VAL A 81 -7.32 4.82 0.85
C VAL A 81 -8.80 4.51 0.68
N ARG A 82 -9.65 5.54 0.54
CA ARG A 82 -11.08 5.39 0.33
C ARG A 82 -11.43 4.77 -1.01
N ALA A 83 -10.86 5.26 -2.10
CA ALA A 83 -11.06 4.71 -3.43
C ALA A 83 -10.61 3.25 -3.50
N TYR A 84 -9.44 2.94 -2.93
CA TYR A 84 -8.93 1.58 -2.85
C TYR A 84 -9.88 0.66 -2.08
N GLY A 85 -10.37 1.08 -0.91
CA GLY A 85 -11.33 0.30 -0.13
C GLY A 85 -12.64 0.05 -0.86
N GLN A 86 -13.16 1.08 -1.53
CA GLN A 86 -14.36 0.94 -2.36
C GLN A 86 -14.11 -0.04 -3.52
N ARG A 87 -13.00 0.09 -4.25
CA ARG A 87 -12.65 -0.81 -5.35
C ARG A 87 -12.62 -2.26 -4.91
N TYR A 88 -11.93 -2.55 -3.81
CA TYR A 88 -11.80 -3.91 -3.29
C TYR A 88 -13.14 -4.45 -2.78
N SER A 89 -13.97 -3.60 -2.18
CA SER A 89 -15.35 -3.95 -1.83
C SER A 89 -16.15 -4.32 -3.09
N ASP A 90 -16.09 -3.51 -4.15
CA ASP A 90 -16.80 -3.77 -5.41
C ASP A 90 -16.33 -5.08 -6.05
N ILE A 91 -15.02 -5.28 -6.15
CA ILE A 91 -14.39 -6.53 -6.65
C ILE A 91 -14.91 -7.72 -5.85
N SER A 92 -14.92 -7.65 -4.52
CA SER A 92 -15.35 -8.77 -3.67
C SER A 92 -16.81 -9.20 -3.87
N GLN A 93 -17.65 -8.30 -4.40
CA GLN A 93 -19.07 -8.54 -4.67
C GLN A 93 -19.34 -8.99 -6.11
N MET A 94 -18.32 -9.04 -6.97
CA MET A 94 -18.49 -9.48 -8.36
C MET A 94 -18.78 -10.99 -8.43
N PRO A 95 -19.88 -11.41 -9.08
CA PRO A 95 -20.31 -12.81 -9.14
C PRO A 95 -19.32 -13.73 -9.89
N ASP A 96 -18.51 -13.17 -10.80
CA ASP A 96 -17.50 -13.91 -11.58
C ASP A 96 -16.17 -14.14 -10.82
N ILE A 97 -15.98 -13.52 -9.65
CA ILE A 97 -14.80 -13.78 -8.81
C ILE A 97 -15.10 -15.00 -7.94
N ASN A 98 -15.06 -16.16 -8.60
CA ASN A 98 -15.27 -17.45 -7.96
C ASN A 98 -14.19 -17.67 -6.87
N PRO A 99 -14.58 -17.93 -5.60
CA PRO A 99 -13.66 -18.08 -4.47
C PRO A 99 -12.82 -19.37 -4.49
N ASN A 100 -13.05 -20.29 -5.43
CA ASN A 100 -12.18 -21.45 -5.63
C ASN A 100 -10.95 -21.02 -6.41
N GLY A 101 -9.86 -20.78 -5.66
CA GLY A 101 -8.55 -20.34 -6.15
C GLY A 101 -8.19 -20.93 -7.51
N SER A 102 -8.47 -20.16 -8.56
CA SER A 102 -7.91 -20.44 -9.87
C SER A 102 -6.41 -20.23 -9.75
N LYS A 103 -5.64 -21.32 -9.84
CA LYS A 103 -4.16 -21.40 -9.81
C LYS A 103 -3.45 -20.59 -10.90
N ARG A 104 -4.14 -19.71 -11.60
CA ARG A 104 -3.62 -18.98 -12.74
C ARG A 104 -4.13 -17.57 -12.62
N TYR A 105 -3.24 -16.66 -12.24
CA TYR A 105 -2.81 -15.49 -12.99
C TYR A 105 -1.99 -14.65 -12.02
N GLY A 106 -0.66 -14.68 -12.16
CA GLY A 106 0.28 -13.84 -11.44
C GLY A 106 1.25 -13.24 -12.43
N THR A 107 1.11 -11.94 -12.73
CA THR A 107 2.01 -11.21 -13.65
C THR A 107 3.28 -10.73 -12.93
N PHE A 108 3.40 -10.98 -11.63
CA PHE A 108 4.62 -10.77 -10.84
C PHE A 108 5.59 -11.97 -10.87
N GLU A 109 5.36 -12.95 -11.75
CA GLU A 109 6.28 -14.08 -11.99
C GLU A 109 7.70 -13.63 -12.42
N GLN A 110 7.90 -12.35 -12.78
CA GLN A 110 9.21 -11.79 -13.10
C GLN A 110 10.01 -11.30 -11.88
N GLN A 111 9.37 -11.12 -10.72
CA GLN A 111 10.10 -11.06 -9.45
C GLN A 111 10.01 -12.44 -8.84
N THR A 112 11.12 -13.17 -8.86
CA THR A 112 11.25 -14.35 -8.01
C THR A 112 10.89 -13.91 -6.58
N PRO A 113 10.02 -14.64 -5.85
CA PRO A 113 9.54 -14.22 -4.52
C PRO A 113 10.67 -13.85 -3.54
N ASP A 114 11.90 -14.32 -3.80
CA ASP A 114 13.12 -13.98 -3.09
C ASP A 114 13.58 -12.51 -3.26
N LYS A 115 13.45 -11.91 -4.44
CA LYS A 115 13.90 -10.53 -4.74
C LYS A 115 13.00 -9.51 -4.07
N GLY A 116 11.68 -9.65 -4.25
CA GLY A 116 10.70 -8.80 -3.57
C GLY A 116 10.82 -8.91 -2.05
N THR A 117 10.93 -10.13 -1.53
CA THR A 117 11.15 -10.36 -0.09
C THR A 117 12.45 -9.73 0.41
N SER A 118 13.54 -9.80 -0.36
CA SER A 118 14.84 -9.22 0.03
C SER A 118 14.78 -7.69 0.08
N VAL A 119 14.13 -7.05 -0.90
CA VAL A 119 13.90 -5.60 -0.89
C VAL A 119 13.08 -5.20 0.33
N TRP A 120 11.97 -5.91 0.62
CA TRP A 120 11.14 -5.62 1.79
C TRP A 120 11.87 -5.82 3.11
N ASP A 121 12.65 -6.88 3.23
CA ASP A 121 13.48 -7.16 4.40
C ASP A 121 14.51 -6.04 4.63
N GLU A 122 15.19 -5.59 3.57
CA GLU A 122 16.14 -4.49 3.64
C GLU A 122 15.48 -3.20 4.13
N ILE A 123 14.36 -2.78 3.51
CA ILE A 123 13.71 -1.51 3.88
C ILE A 123 13.11 -1.53 5.28
N VAL A 124 12.58 -2.69 5.73
CA VAL A 124 12.06 -2.87 7.08
C VAL A 124 13.19 -2.75 8.11
N ASN A 125 14.30 -3.45 7.88
CA ASN A 125 15.45 -3.41 8.78
C ASN A 125 16.08 -2.01 8.83
N ARG A 126 16.20 -1.33 7.70
CA ARG A 126 16.67 0.06 7.64
C ARG A 126 15.74 1.02 8.38
N ARG A 127 14.42 0.93 8.18
CA ARG A 127 13.47 1.78 8.92
C ARG A 127 13.54 1.56 10.42
N LYS A 128 13.65 0.31 10.87
CA LYS A 128 13.84 -0.02 12.28
C LYS A 128 15.13 0.57 12.85
N ALA A 129 16.23 0.51 12.10
CA ALA A 129 17.50 1.11 12.52
C ALA A 129 17.39 2.64 12.63
N MET A 130 16.73 3.31 11.68
CA MET A 130 16.47 4.75 11.74
C MET A 130 15.66 5.13 12.98
N ILE A 131 14.56 4.41 13.26
CA ILE A 131 13.73 4.66 14.45
C ILE A 131 14.56 4.47 15.73
N LYS A 132 15.41 3.44 15.80
CA LYS A 132 16.29 3.24 16.96
C LYS A 132 17.29 4.37 17.14
N ALA A 133 17.87 4.89 16.05
CA ALA A 133 18.81 6.02 16.10
C ALA A 133 18.12 7.34 16.48
N GLU A 134 16.90 7.58 15.99
CA GLU A 134 16.09 8.77 16.30
C GLU A 134 15.68 8.81 17.79
N ASN A 135 15.44 7.67 18.44
CA ASN A 135 15.00 7.59 19.84
C ASN A 135 16.12 7.82 20.88
N SER A 136 17.33 8.22 20.46
CA SER A 136 18.41 8.61 21.38
C SER A 136 18.21 10.00 22.00
N GLY A 137 17.18 10.75 21.58
CA GLY A 137 16.88 12.08 22.09
C GLY A 137 15.38 12.44 22.01
N VAL A 138 14.81 12.80 23.15
CA VAL A 138 13.55 13.53 23.42
C VAL A 138 12.27 13.02 22.70
N GLU A 139 11.36 12.48 23.53
CA GLU A 139 9.91 12.26 23.31
C GLU A 139 9.46 11.91 21.89
N SER A 140 9.44 10.60 21.58
CA SER A 140 8.71 10.10 20.43
C SER A 140 7.21 10.38 20.60
N GLN A 141 6.69 11.39 19.90
CA GLN A 141 5.26 11.72 19.88
C GLN A 141 4.39 10.64 19.22
N ASN A 142 4.98 9.55 18.71
CA ASN A 142 4.23 8.51 18.05
C ASN A 142 4.72 7.10 18.43
N TRP A 143 4.14 6.64 19.53
CA TRP A 143 4.30 5.31 20.10
C TRP A 143 3.99 4.17 19.10
N SER A 144 3.10 4.36 18.11
CA SER A 144 2.72 3.25 17.23
C SER A 144 3.91 2.78 16.37
N THR A 145 4.68 3.72 15.83
CA THR A 145 5.87 3.44 15.02
C THR A 145 7.02 2.92 15.88
N LEU A 146 7.19 3.43 17.11
CA LEU A 146 8.18 2.90 18.05
C LEU A 146 7.88 1.43 18.38
N MET A 147 6.64 1.10 18.77
CA MET A 147 6.25 -0.27 19.09
C MET A 147 6.36 -1.19 17.86
N ALA A 148 5.99 -0.71 16.66
CA ALA A 148 6.12 -1.49 15.43
C ALA A 148 7.59 -1.82 15.10
N SER A 149 8.51 -0.91 15.44
CA SER A 149 9.94 -1.12 15.21
C SER A 149 10.54 -2.25 16.05
N GLN A 150 9.96 -2.50 17.23
CA GLN A 150 10.39 -3.55 18.15
C GLN A 150 9.82 -4.93 17.80
N GLN A 151 8.76 -4.99 17.00
CA GLN A 151 8.14 -6.26 16.61
C GLN A 151 8.96 -6.98 15.55
N THR A 152 9.07 -8.30 15.68
CA THR A 152 9.71 -9.13 14.65
C THR A 152 8.81 -9.21 13.41
N ILE A 153 9.40 -9.01 12.24
CA ILE A 153 8.78 -9.24 10.94
C ILE A 153 9.77 -10.11 10.17
N SER A 154 9.50 -11.41 10.07
CA SER A 154 10.40 -12.37 9.44
C SER A 154 10.29 -12.33 7.91
N ARG A 155 11.37 -12.72 7.21
CA ARG A 155 11.34 -12.93 5.75
C ARG A 155 10.23 -13.88 5.31
N LYS A 156 9.93 -14.91 6.11
CA LYS A 156 8.83 -15.85 5.83
C LYS A 156 7.48 -15.15 5.85
N GLU A 157 7.23 -14.28 6.83
CA GLU A 157 6.00 -13.48 6.90
C GLU A 157 5.91 -12.50 5.73
N LEU A 158 7.01 -11.84 5.36
CA LEU A 158 7.06 -10.93 4.20
C LEU A 158 6.75 -11.67 2.89
N ALA A 159 7.39 -12.81 2.64
CA ALA A 159 7.14 -13.62 1.45
C ALA A 159 5.68 -14.08 1.37
N ALA A 160 5.12 -14.47 2.51
CA ALA A 160 3.75 -14.93 2.61
C ALA A 160 2.77 -13.76 2.33
N TRP A 161 3.03 -12.57 2.88
CA TRP A 161 2.25 -11.36 2.63
C TRP A 161 2.30 -10.93 1.15
N LEU A 162 3.48 -10.93 0.53
CA LEU A 162 3.65 -10.59 -0.89
C LEU A 162 2.90 -11.55 -1.80
N ARG A 163 3.03 -12.86 -1.58
CA ARG A 163 2.31 -13.86 -2.37
C ARG A 163 0.81 -13.64 -2.34
N ARG A 164 0.26 -13.26 -1.18
CA ARG A 164 -1.16 -12.97 -1.03
C ARG A 164 -1.59 -11.69 -1.75
N ALA A 165 -0.72 -10.69 -1.82
CA ALA A 165 -0.95 -9.47 -2.59
C ALA A 165 -0.96 -9.74 -4.11
N ASP A 166 -0.08 -10.63 -4.59
CA ASP A 166 0.04 -10.95 -6.02
C ASP A 166 -1.08 -11.84 -6.58
N GLU A 167 -1.79 -12.59 -5.73
CA GLU A 167 -2.89 -13.49 -6.13
C GLU A 167 -4.16 -12.73 -6.60
N ALA A 168 -4.22 -11.42 -6.38
CA ALA A 168 -5.36 -10.58 -6.77
C ALA A 168 -5.04 -9.78 -8.05
N THR A 169 -5.13 -10.43 -9.22
CA THR A 169 -4.97 -9.74 -10.52
C THR A 169 -6.25 -9.78 -11.36
N ASN A 170 -6.55 -8.70 -12.10
CA ASN A 170 -7.74 -8.60 -12.97
C ASN A 170 -7.37 -8.16 -14.41
N LYS A 171 -8.31 -8.30 -15.36
CA LYS A 171 -8.15 -8.04 -16.80
C LYS A 171 -7.72 -6.60 -17.11
N GLU A 172 -8.20 -5.62 -16.37
CA GLU A 172 -7.85 -4.20 -16.51
C GLU A 172 -6.37 -3.96 -16.15
N GLN A 173 -5.83 -4.69 -15.17
CA GLN A 173 -4.41 -4.65 -14.81
C GLN A 173 -3.54 -5.19 -15.96
N MET A 174 -3.96 -6.25 -16.65
CA MET A 174 -3.24 -6.78 -17.81
C MET A 174 -3.17 -5.76 -18.97
N ARG A 175 -4.27 -5.05 -19.25
CA ARG A 175 -4.31 -4.01 -20.28
C ARG A 175 -3.37 -2.86 -19.95
N LEU A 176 -3.40 -2.38 -18.71
CA LEU A 176 -2.48 -1.34 -18.24
C LEU A 176 -1.02 -1.80 -18.34
N MET A 177 -0.71 -3.04 -17.94
CA MET A 177 0.63 -3.59 -18.03
C MET A 177 1.16 -3.65 -19.47
N LEU A 178 0.31 -3.92 -20.48
CA LEU A 178 0.71 -3.84 -21.89
C LEU A 178 1.11 -2.41 -22.28
N ILE A 179 0.45 -1.39 -21.74
CA ILE A 179 0.80 0.01 -21.97
C ILE A 179 2.13 0.34 -21.28
N ILE A 180 2.30 -0.07 -20.02
CA ILE A 180 3.51 0.19 -19.23
C ILE A 180 4.75 -0.51 -19.83
N LYS A 181 4.62 -1.75 -20.31
CA LYS A 181 5.74 -2.49 -20.93
C LYS A 181 6.33 -1.79 -22.14
N ASN A 182 5.52 -0.98 -22.84
CA ASN A 182 5.95 -0.20 -23.99
C ASN A 182 6.51 1.18 -23.61
N VAL A 183 6.65 1.47 -22.31
CA VAL A 183 7.17 2.74 -21.80
C VAL A 183 8.53 2.51 -21.14
N SER A 184 9.60 2.88 -21.83
CA SER A 184 10.98 2.78 -21.35
C SER A 184 11.32 3.89 -20.35
N MET A 185 10.81 3.77 -19.11
CA MET A 185 11.10 4.70 -18.01
C MET A 185 11.67 3.96 -16.81
N SER A 186 12.83 4.40 -16.31
CA SER A 186 13.33 3.91 -15.01
C SER A 186 12.41 4.38 -13.89
N VAL A 187 12.33 3.60 -12.81
CA VAL A 187 11.56 3.96 -11.60
C VAL A 187 12.18 5.20 -10.95
N ASN A 188 13.50 5.18 -10.79
CA ASN A 188 14.37 6.30 -10.43
C ASN A 188 15.83 5.90 -10.74
N ASN A 189 16.79 6.78 -10.43
CA ASN A 189 18.23 6.54 -10.59
C ASN A 189 18.96 6.52 -9.22
N ILE A 190 18.25 6.16 -8.14
CA ILE A 190 18.83 6.08 -6.80
C ILE A 190 19.44 4.69 -6.61
N SER A 191 20.72 4.65 -6.21
CA SER A 191 21.46 3.41 -5.97
C SER A 191 21.06 2.73 -4.66
N ASP A 192 20.74 3.52 -3.63
CA ASP A 192 20.32 3.04 -2.33
C ASP A 192 18.90 2.44 -2.38
N THR A 193 18.75 1.18 -1.99
CA THR A 193 17.46 0.46 -2.09
C THR A 193 16.35 1.15 -1.29
N TYR A 194 16.64 1.56 -0.06
CA TYR A 194 15.63 2.19 0.80
C TYR A 194 15.19 3.54 0.25
N ASP A 195 16.15 4.40 -0.10
CA ASP A 195 15.84 5.72 -0.62
C ASP A 195 15.12 5.64 -1.98
N SER A 196 15.53 4.68 -2.82
CA SER A 196 14.87 4.39 -4.10
C SER A 196 13.41 3.99 -3.91
N VAL A 197 13.15 2.98 -3.05
CA VAL A 197 11.79 2.49 -2.79
C VAL A 197 10.94 3.57 -2.14
N MET A 198 11.45 4.25 -1.11
CA MET A 198 10.69 5.27 -0.40
C MET A 198 10.37 6.48 -1.27
N GLN A 199 11.29 6.91 -2.16
CA GLN A 199 11.02 7.97 -3.12
C GLN A 199 9.91 7.53 -4.10
N ALA A 200 10.05 6.35 -4.70
CA ALA A 200 9.06 5.82 -5.64
C ALA A 200 7.67 5.72 -4.99
N TRP A 201 7.61 5.22 -3.75
CA TRP A 201 6.36 5.05 -3.00
C TRP A 201 5.70 6.40 -2.68
N ARG A 202 6.46 7.40 -2.20
CA ARG A 202 5.93 8.74 -1.89
C ARG A 202 5.41 9.49 -3.11
N ILE A 203 6.17 9.45 -4.21
CA ILE A 203 5.77 10.08 -5.49
C ILE A 203 4.46 9.47 -5.96
N SER A 204 4.39 8.14 -5.94
CA SER A 204 3.24 7.38 -6.40
C SER A 204 1.97 7.64 -5.57
N LEU A 205 2.08 7.60 -4.24
CA LEU A 205 0.97 7.89 -3.33
C LEU A 205 0.43 9.31 -3.55
N SER A 206 1.34 10.30 -3.59
CA SER A 206 0.97 11.70 -3.78
C SER A 206 0.32 11.95 -5.14
N ALA A 207 0.85 11.33 -6.20
CA ALA A 207 0.30 11.45 -7.54
C ALA A 207 -1.10 10.85 -7.61
N MET A 208 -1.31 9.66 -7.04
CA MET A 208 -2.62 9.00 -7.08
C MET A 208 -3.68 9.71 -6.25
N GLU A 209 -3.33 10.25 -5.09
CA GLU A 209 -4.22 11.12 -4.32
C GLU A 209 -4.68 12.33 -5.15
N LYS A 210 -3.76 12.95 -5.90
CA LYS A 210 -4.07 14.07 -6.80
C LYS A 210 -4.95 13.65 -7.98
N ILE A 211 -4.65 12.51 -8.61
CA ILE A 211 -5.41 11.97 -9.76
C ILE A 211 -6.86 11.70 -9.36
N ILE A 212 -7.07 11.01 -8.24
CA ILE A 212 -8.41 10.73 -7.70
C ILE A 212 -9.19 12.02 -7.44
N ASN A 213 -8.48 13.11 -7.14
CA ASN A 213 -9.05 14.44 -6.93
C ASN A 213 -9.31 15.24 -8.20
N GLY A 214 -9.14 14.63 -9.37
CA GLY A 214 -9.38 15.29 -10.65
C GLY A 214 -8.21 16.17 -11.09
N MET A 215 -7.03 16.05 -10.45
CA MET A 215 -5.86 16.84 -10.80
C MET A 215 -4.98 16.05 -11.80
N PRO A 216 -4.82 16.54 -13.05
CA PRO A 216 -3.95 15.90 -14.04
C PRO A 216 -2.52 15.73 -13.52
N GLN A 217 -1.90 14.58 -13.77
CA GLN A 217 -0.50 14.32 -13.47
C GLN A 217 0.27 13.96 -14.74
N MET A 218 1.56 14.28 -14.77
CA MET A 218 2.47 13.86 -15.83
C MET A 218 3.39 12.76 -15.32
N ALA A 219 3.51 11.67 -16.07
CA ALA A 219 4.44 10.58 -15.74
C ALA A 219 5.88 11.05 -15.95
N GLN A 220 6.57 11.32 -14.85
CA GLN A 220 7.99 11.73 -14.88
C GLN A 220 8.94 10.53 -14.84
N ASN A 221 8.52 9.42 -14.24
CA ASN A 221 9.28 8.18 -14.11
C ASN A 221 8.35 6.97 -14.11
N GLY A 222 8.94 5.77 -14.13
CA GLY A 222 8.21 4.51 -14.10
C GLY A 222 7.49 4.24 -12.77
N ALA A 223 7.83 4.95 -11.68
CA ALA A 223 7.22 4.71 -10.37
C ALA A 223 5.71 4.94 -10.39
N MET A 224 5.28 6.07 -10.97
CA MET A 224 3.86 6.40 -11.06
C MET A 224 3.08 5.39 -11.91
N LEU A 225 3.69 4.88 -12.97
CA LEU A 225 3.10 3.87 -13.84
C LEU A 225 2.95 2.52 -13.14
N LEU A 226 4.00 2.07 -12.44
CA LEU A 226 3.93 0.87 -11.60
C LEU A 226 2.82 0.99 -10.55
N ALA A 227 2.64 2.17 -9.98
CA ALA A 227 1.64 2.40 -8.95
C ALA A 227 0.19 2.20 -9.44
N LEU A 228 -0.11 2.60 -10.68
CA LEU A 228 -1.40 2.33 -11.30
C LEU A 228 -1.71 0.83 -11.34
N SER A 229 -0.69 0.00 -11.57
CA SER A 229 -0.85 -1.45 -11.62
C SER A 229 -1.14 -2.08 -10.25
N ALA A 230 -0.78 -1.41 -9.15
CA ALA A 230 -0.88 -1.93 -7.80
C ALA A 230 -2.22 -1.60 -7.11
N TRP A 231 -2.87 -0.47 -7.46
CA TRP A 231 -4.05 0.02 -6.75
C TRP A 231 -5.39 -0.24 -7.44
N HIS A 232 -5.39 -0.81 -8.66
CA HIS A 232 -6.62 -1.08 -9.44
C HIS A 232 -7.50 0.16 -9.65
N ILE A 233 -6.85 1.31 -9.83
CA ILE A 233 -7.47 2.60 -10.15
C ILE A 233 -6.94 2.99 -11.53
N TYR A 234 -7.87 3.25 -12.45
CA TYR A 234 -7.59 3.35 -13.88
C TYR A 234 -7.98 4.73 -14.42
N PRO A 235 -7.19 5.79 -14.14
CA PRO A 235 -7.45 7.12 -14.67
C PRO A 235 -7.28 7.15 -16.20
N ASP A 236 -7.94 8.10 -16.85
CA ASP A 236 -7.77 8.29 -18.28
C ASP A 236 -6.30 8.64 -18.61
N LEU A 237 -5.82 8.12 -19.74
CA LEU A 237 -4.43 8.24 -20.13
C LEU A 237 -4.32 9.16 -21.35
N ASN A 238 -3.48 10.19 -21.27
CA ASN A 238 -3.11 10.99 -22.41
C ASN A 238 -1.71 10.60 -22.90
N ILE A 239 -1.64 9.87 -24.01
CA ILE A 239 -0.38 9.37 -24.56
C ILE A 239 0.15 10.40 -25.56
N LEU A 240 1.29 11.01 -25.23
CA LEU A 240 2.02 11.93 -26.09
C LEU A 240 3.04 11.14 -26.92
N ARG A 241 2.80 11.06 -28.22
CA ARG A 241 3.72 10.59 -29.27
C ARG A 241 3.92 11.72 -30.29
N GLU A 242 3.70 11.48 -31.58
CA GLU A 242 3.64 12.51 -32.63
C GLU A 242 2.33 13.31 -32.57
N ALA A 243 1.23 12.64 -32.22
CA ALA A 243 -0.07 13.25 -31.90
C ALA A 243 -0.52 12.78 -30.50
N SER A 244 -1.28 13.64 -29.82
CA SER A 244 -1.88 13.31 -28.52
C SER A 244 -3.00 12.29 -28.71
N LYS A 245 -2.93 11.16 -28.03
CA LYS A 245 -4.02 10.16 -27.99
C LYS A 245 -4.57 10.05 -26.58
N LEU A 246 -5.81 10.48 -26.41
CA LEU A 246 -6.57 10.23 -25.18
C LEU A 246 -7.14 8.81 -25.19
N VAL A 247 -6.90 8.07 -24.12
CA VAL A 247 -7.47 6.74 -23.84
C VAL A 247 -8.37 6.89 -22.62
N SER A 248 -9.68 6.88 -22.86
CA SER A 248 -10.70 6.93 -21.82
C SER A 248 -10.81 5.56 -21.13
N LEU A 249 -10.58 5.52 -19.83
CA LEU A 249 -10.78 4.35 -18.96
C LEU A 249 -12.00 4.49 -18.06
N GLU A 250 -12.53 5.72 -17.90
CA GLU A 250 -13.82 6.03 -17.26
C GLU A 250 -13.97 5.44 -15.85
N ASP A 251 -12.88 5.39 -15.08
CA ASP A 251 -12.93 4.89 -13.73
C ASP A 251 -13.72 5.84 -12.82
N LYS A 252 -14.88 5.36 -12.34
CA LYS A 252 -15.79 6.08 -11.44
C LYS A 252 -15.15 6.55 -10.13
N LEU A 253 -14.02 5.97 -9.74
CA LEU A 253 -13.26 6.36 -8.54
C LEU A 253 -12.33 7.55 -8.79
N VAL A 254 -12.17 7.96 -10.05
CA VAL A 254 -11.35 9.11 -10.45
C VAL A 254 -12.28 10.28 -10.75
N ALA A 255 -12.11 11.40 -10.03
CA ALA A 255 -12.88 12.59 -10.31
C ALA A 255 -12.53 13.17 -11.69
N SER A 256 -13.50 13.86 -12.31
CA SER A 256 -13.32 14.49 -13.62
C SER A 256 -12.06 15.34 -13.68
N GLY A 257 -11.28 15.18 -14.76
CA GLY A 257 -9.98 15.84 -14.95
C GLY A 257 -8.78 15.02 -14.44
N GLY A 258 -9.01 13.94 -13.70
CA GLY A 258 -7.97 13.05 -13.21
C GLY A 258 -7.36 12.22 -14.33
N THR A 259 -6.38 12.80 -15.02
CA THR A 259 -5.73 12.18 -16.18
C THR A 259 -4.24 12.01 -15.96
N ILE A 260 -3.66 11.00 -16.58
CA ILE A 260 -2.21 10.79 -16.59
C ILE A 260 -1.67 11.02 -17.99
N THR A 261 -0.78 11.99 -18.10
CA THR A 261 -0.04 12.23 -19.34
C THR A 261 1.24 11.43 -19.37
N ILE A 262 1.40 10.56 -20.37
CA ILE A 262 2.58 9.71 -20.59
C ILE A 262 3.29 10.17 -21.84
N ARG A 263 4.56 10.56 -21.73
CA ARG A 263 5.41 10.82 -22.89
C ARG A 263 6.07 9.52 -23.33
N SER A 264 5.65 8.99 -24.46
CA SER A 264 6.34 7.87 -25.11
C SER A 264 7.51 8.46 -25.89
N ARG A 265 8.74 7.95 -25.68
CA ARG A 265 9.79 8.19 -26.68
C ARG A 265 9.45 7.35 -27.91
N ASN A 266 9.58 7.93 -29.10
CA ASN A 266 9.60 7.15 -30.33
C ASN A 266 10.78 6.17 -30.23
N GLU A 267 10.56 4.93 -30.65
CA GLU A 267 11.63 3.96 -30.90
C GLU A 267 12.58 4.50 -31.97
#